data_AF-A0A832FM10-F1
#
_entry.id   AF-A0A832FM10-F1
#
_cell.length_a   1.000
_cell.length_b   1.000
_cell.length_c   1.000
_cell.angle_alpha   90.00
_cell.angle_beta   90.00
_cell.angle_gamma   90.00
#
_symmetry.space_group_name_H-M   'P 1'
#
loop_
_entity.id
_entity.type
_entity.pdbx_description
1 polymer ?
#
loop_
_entity_poly.entity_id
_entity_poly.type
_entity_poly.pdbx_seq_one_letter_code
_entity_poly.pdbx_strand_id
1 'polypeptide(L)' 'MGKICGGQAEAFLIVPLLFFVLLVNSAIMGFLEESRVTLQDLRKSFEDLISGYHYYTDPVSGNYYPMTANSTPPWLE' A
#
# COMPACT_ATOMS: atom_id res chain seq x y z
N MET A 1 -27.99 10.06 -50.87
CA MET A 1 -26.61 10.42 -50.47
C MET A 1 -26.72 11.43 -49.33
N GLY A 2 -26.50 11.09 -48.05
CA GLY A 2 -25.19 10.93 -47.38
C GLY A 2 -24.52 12.29 -47.19
N LYS A 3 -24.11 12.79 -46.01
CA LYS A 3 -24.08 12.29 -44.63
C LYS A 3 -23.69 13.51 -43.75
N ILE A 4 -24.31 13.65 -42.58
CA ILE A 4 -23.83 14.29 -41.35
C ILE A 4 -22.31 14.59 -41.37
N CYS A 5 -21.89 15.85 -41.51
CA CYS A 5 -20.47 16.24 -41.42
C CYS A 5 -20.34 17.61 -40.74
N GLY A 6 -20.25 17.59 -39.41
CA GLY A 6 -19.98 18.76 -38.57
C GLY A 6 -19.76 18.35 -37.13
N GLY A 7 -20.74 17.66 -36.52
CA GLY A 7 -20.63 17.12 -35.15
C GLY A 7 -20.02 15.71 -35.05
N GLN A 8 -19.86 14.99 -36.17
CA GLN A 8 -19.42 13.59 -36.16
C GLN A 8 -17.90 13.43 -36.00
N ALA A 9 -17.09 14.44 -36.36
CA ALA A 9 -15.64 14.39 -36.26
C ALA A 9 -15.13 14.60 -34.82
N GLU A 10 -15.79 15.48 -34.05
CA GLU A 10 -15.36 15.78 -32.67
C GLU A 10 -15.65 14.61 -31.71
N ALA A 11 -16.80 13.96 -31.85
CA ALA A 11 -17.12 12.76 -31.08
C ALA A 11 -16.13 11.61 -31.33
N PHE A 12 -15.58 11.51 -32.55
CA PHE A 12 -14.65 10.45 -32.93
C PHE A 12 -13.27 10.59 -32.28
N LEU A 13 -12.85 11.81 -31.93
CA LEU A 13 -11.58 12.07 -31.24
C LEU A 13 -11.74 12.19 -29.72
N ILE A 14 -12.90 12.65 -29.26
CA ILE A 14 -13.21 12.76 -27.82
C ILE A 14 -13.29 11.39 -27.15
N VAL A 15 -13.91 10.40 -27.79
CA VAL A 15 -14.09 9.07 -27.17
C VAL A 15 -12.75 8.36 -26.91
N PRO A 16 -11.81 8.28 -27.87
CA PRO A 16 -10.47 7.74 -27.61
C PRO A 16 -9.68 8.55 -26.57
N LEU A 17 -9.82 9.87 -26.58
CA LEU A 17 -9.12 10.74 -25.63
C LEU A 17 -9.62 10.51 -24.19
N LEU A 18 -10.94 10.44 -23.99
CA LEU A 18 -11.52 10.16 -22.68
C LEU A 18 -11.13 8.77 -22.18
N PHE A 19 -11.12 7.77 -23.07
CA PHE A 19 -10.65 6.43 -22.73
C PHE A 19 -9.19 6.41 -22.30
N PHE A 20 -8.32 7.13 -23.01
CA PHE A 20 -6.91 7.28 -22.65
C PHE A 20 -6.73 7.96 -21.28
N VAL A 21 -7.48 9.03 -21.01
CA VAL A 21 -7.47 9.73 -19.72
C VAL A 21 -7.91 8.82 -18.58
N LEU A 22 -8.94 7.99 -18.78
CA LEU A 22 -9.41 7.04 -17.78
C LEU A 22 -8.35 5.95 -17.50
N LEU A 23 -7.69 5.43 -18.55
CA LEU A 23 -6.60 4.46 -18.41
C LEU A 23 -5.44 5.02 -17.58
N VAL A 24 -5.00 6.24 -17.88
CA VAL A 24 -3.91 6.89 -17.15
C VAL A 24 -4.29 7.12 -15.70
N ASN A 25 -5.51 7.60 -15.42
CA ASN A 25 -5.97 7.80 -14.05
C ASN A 25 -6.04 6.48 -13.27
N SER A 26 -6.51 5.39 -13.89
CA SER A 26 -6.55 4.07 -13.25
C SER A 26 -5.15 3.55 -12.93
N ALA A 27 -4.17 3.74 -13.83
CA ALA A 27 -2.79 3.33 -13.60
C ALA A 27 -2.13 4.12 -12.46
N ILE A 28 -2.39 5.44 -12.40
CA ILE A 28 -1.90 6.30 -11.32
C ILE A 28 -2.51 5.88 -9.97
N MET A 29 -3.82 5.61 -9.91
CA MET A 29 -4.45 5.13 -8.67
C MET A 29 -3.87 3.79 -8.21
N GLY A 30 -3.63 2.84 -9.13
CA GLY A 30 -2.99 1.57 -8.80
C GLY A 30 -1.60 1.76 -8.21
N PHE A 31 -0.76 2.60 -8.83
CA PHE A 31 0.57 2.91 -8.33
C PHE A 31 0.55 3.63 -6.96
N LEU A 32 -0.40 4.54 -6.75
CA LEU A 32 -0.57 5.24 -5.47
C LEU A 32 -1.01 4.29 -4.35
N GLU A 33 -1.89 3.33 -4.64
CA GLU A 33 -2.34 2.30 -3.68
C GLU A 33 -1.17 1.39 -3.25
N GLU A 34 -0.39 0.88 -4.22
CA GLU A 34 0.80 0.06 -3.95
C GLU A 34 1.86 0.83 -3.14
N SER A 35 2.09 2.09 -3.49
CA SER A 35 3.01 2.97 -2.76
C SER A 35 2.55 3.24 -1.33
N ARG A 36 1.24 3.38 -1.11
CA ARG A 36 0.65 3.58 0.22
C ARG A 36 0.82 2.36 1.12
N VAL A 37 0.58 1.16 0.59
CA VAL A 37 0.78 -0.10 1.33
C VAL A 37 2.24 -0.24 1.73
N THR A 38 3.15 -0.01 0.78
CA THR A 38 4.61 -0.09 1.02
C THR A 38 5.06 0.90 2.10
N LEU A 39 4.56 2.14 2.07
CA LEU A 39 4.88 3.15 3.09
C LEU A 39 4.31 2.81 4.48
N GLN A 40 3.13 2.19 4.54
CA GLN A 40 2.56 1.75 5.81
C GLN A 40 3.35 0.60 6.44
N ASP A 41 3.80 -0.36 5.62
CA ASP A 41 4.65 -1.46 6.10
C ASP A 41 6.01 -0.97 6.59
N LEU A 42 6.63 -0.04 5.86
CA LEU A 42 7.86 0.63 6.29
C LEU A 42 7.66 1.39 7.60
N ARG A 43 6.59 2.16 7.71
CA ARG A 43 6.26 2.90 8.94
C ARG A 43 6.10 1.94 10.12
N LYS A 44 5.38 0.84 9.94
CA LYS A 44 5.18 -0.17 10.99
C LYS A 44 6.50 -0.79 11.42
N SER A 45 7.36 -1.14 10.46
CA SER A 45 8.70 -1.67 10.75
C SER A 45 9.57 -0.68 11.53
N PHE A 46 9.50 0.62 11.20
CA PHE A 46 10.16 1.66 11.99
C PHE A 46 9.55 1.87 13.38
N GLU A 47 8.21 1.84 13.50
CA GLU A 47 7.53 1.92 14.79
C GLU A 47 7.93 0.74 15.68
N ASP A 48 7.98 -0.48 15.16
CA ASP A 48 8.45 -1.66 15.90
C ASP A 48 9.93 -1.51 16.31
N LEU A 49 10.79 -1.04 15.41
CA LEU A 49 12.22 -0.80 15.70
C LEU A 49 12.43 0.26 16.78
N ILE A 50 11.68 1.36 16.74
CA ILE A 50 11.79 2.48 17.69
C ILE A 50 11.11 2.14 19.02
N SER A 51 10.05 1.35 19.01
CA SER A 51 9.29 0.98 20.21
C SER A 51 10.14 0.22 21.24
N GLY A 52 11.28 -0.34 20.81
CA GLY A 52 12.22 -1.01 21.71
C GLY A 52 11.64 -2.26 22.36
N TYR A 53 10.55 -2.81 21.81
CA TYR A 53 10.02 -4.10 22.22
C TYR A 53 10.63 -5.20 21.35
N HIS A 54 11.19 -6.20 22.02
CA HIS A 54 11.56 -7.46 21.40
C HIS A 54 10.51 -8.50 21.78
N TYR A 55 10.19 -9.37 20.84
CA TYR A 55 9.36 -10.53 21.12
C TYR A 55 10.26 -11.67 21.55
N TYR A 56 10.01 -12.22 22.72
CA TYR A 56 10.67 -13.44 23.18
C TYR A 56 9.71 -14.61 23.09
N THR A 57 10.25 -15.77 22.75
CA THR A 57 9.50 -17.03 22.80
C THR A 57 9.72 -17.67 24.16
N ASP A 58 8.64 -17.92 24.89
CA ASP A 58 8.70 -18.71 26.11
C ASP A 58 9.08 -20.16 25.75
N PRO A 59 10.22 -20.70 26.24
CA PRO A 59 10.64 -22.05 25.92
C PRO A 59 9.70 -23.14 26.49
N VAL A 60 8.82 -22.81 27.44
CA VAL A 60 7.88 -23.75 28.07
C VAL A 60 6.57 -23.80 27.31
N SER A 61 5.96 -22.65 27.02
CA SER A 61 4.65 -22.59 26.36
C SER A 61 4.71 -22.41 24.84
N GLY A 62 5.86 -22.02 24.28
CA GLY A 62 6.04 -21.71 22.86
C GLY A 62 5.37 -20.41 22.41
N ASN A 63 4.80 -19.63 23.33
CA ASN A 63 4.12 -18.37 23.02
C ASN A 63 5.11 -17.20 22.90
N TYR A 64 4.75 -16.23 22.07
CA TYR A 64 5.52 -14.99 21.89
C TYR A 64 4.98 -13.87 22.78
N TYR A 65 5.86 -13.25 23.56
CA TYR A 65 5.51 -12.14 24.44
C TYR A 65 6.32 -10.89 24.07
N PRO A 66 5.67 -9.71 23.92
CA PRO A 66 6.36 -8.45 23.72
C PRO A 66 7.00 -7.99 25.03
N MET A 67 8.26 -7.59 24.99
CA MET A 67 8.98 -7.16 26.20
C MET A 67 10.10 -6.17 25.83
N THR A 68 10.40 -5.22 26.71
CA THR A 68 11.29 -4.10 26.40
C THR A 68 12.75 -4.57 26.32
N ALA A 69 13.52 -4.01 25.39
CA ALA A 69 14.90 -4.39 25.06
C ALA A 69 15.87 -4.42 26.26
N ASN A 70 15.53 -3.74 27.35
CA ASN A 70 16.37 -3.61 28.53
C ASN A 70 15.91 -4.47 29.72
N SER A 71 15.03 -5.46 29.49
CA SER A 71 14.51 -6.33 30.54
C SER A 71 14.95 -7.78 30.34
N THR A 72 15.43 -8.41 31.40
CA THR A 72 15.80 -9.83 31.41
C THR A 72 14.54 -10.69 31.46
N PRO A 73 14.42 -11.75 30.65
CA PRO A 73 13.26 -12.62 30.71
C PRO A 73 13.10 -13.25 32.11
N PRO A 74 11.87 -13.42 32.62
CA PRO A 74 11.62 -13.84 34.01
C PRO A 74 12.10 -15.26 34.33
N TRP A 75 12.44 -16.07 33.32
CA TRP A 75 13.02 -17.41 33.49
C TRP A 75 14.56 -17.40 33.53
N LEU A 76 15.19 -16.23 33.41
CA LEU A 76 16.65 -16.02 33.50
C LEU A 76 17.05 -15.32 34.79
N GLU A 77 16.11 -15.03 35.71
CA GLU A 77 16.36 -14.50 37.06
C GLU A 77 16.66 -15.60 38.09
#